data_AF-A0A3M8FYZ8-F1
#
_entry.id   AF-A0A3M8FYZ8-F1
#
_cell.length_a   1.000
_cell.length_b   1.000
_cell.length_c   1.000
_cell.angle_alpha   90.00
_cell.angle_beta   90.00
_cell.angle_gamma   90.00
#
_symmetry.space_group_name_H-M   'P 1'
#
loop_
_entity.id
_entity.type
_entity.pdbx_description
1 polymer ?
#
loop_
_entity_poly.entity_id
_entity_poly.type
_entity_poly.pdbx_seq_one_letter_code
_entity_poly.pdbx_strand_id
1 'polypeptide(L)'
;MSKQEILSWTSLATSFSVLVFYILINFGWPGLFPDFSGSFIKIFFNVFWIAVIIEIIVGISEGNKKVQKDERDFIIEAKGLKVGYNILVVSLMIALIQVFISNFTNNFMPNPSFVMEISSIFHFLFIALFTASAGKRATMIYNYRKDY
;
A
#
# COMPACT_ATOMS: atom_id res chain seq x y z
N MET A 1 -21.48 12.57 -0.99
CA MET A 1 -20.29 11.73 -1.33
C MET A 1 -20.52 11.11 -2.69
N SER A 2 -19.68 11.40 -3.68
CA SER A 2 -19.82 10.79 -5.01
C SER A 2 -19.43 9.31 -4.98
N LYS A 3 -19.91 8.50 -5.95
CA LYS A 3 -19.51 7.08 -6.06
C LYS A 3 -17.99 6.92 -6.18
N GLN A 4 -17.30 7.82 -6.89
CA GLN A 4 -15.84 7.80 -7.01
C GLN A 4 -15.11 8.17 -5.71
N GLU A 5 -15.69 9.06 -4.90
CA GLU A 5 -15.16 9.37 -3.57
C GLU A 5 -15.25 8.15 -2.66
N ILE A 6 -16.39 7.45 -2.64
CA ILE A 6 -16.59 6.21 -1.88
C ILE A 6 -15.59 5.15 -2.31
N LEU A 7 -15.42 4.92 -3.63
CA LEU A 7 -14.42 3.99 -4.15
C LEU A 7 -12.99 4.36 -3.74
N SER A 8 -12.69 5.66 -3.66
CA SER A 8 -11.38 6.13 -3.22
C SER A 8 -11.15 5.86 -1.73
N TRP A 9 -12.17 6.03 -0.89
CA TRP A 9 -12.13 5.67 0.54
C TRP A 9 -11.98 4.17 0.75
N THR A 10 -12.77 3.35 0.06
CA THR A 10 -12.67 1.89 0.15
C THR A 10 -11.28 1.43 -0.28
N SER A 11 -10.77 1.93 -1.41
CA SER A 11 -9.42 1.58 -1.88
C SER A 11 -8.31 2.04 -0.93
N LEU A 12 -8.47 3.19 -0.25
CA LEU A 12 -7.55 3.65 0.79
C LEU A 12 -7.57 2.72 2.00
N ALA A 13 -8.76 2.36 2.49
CA ALA A 13 -8.93 1.44 3.61
C ALA A 13 -8.29 0.08 3.30
N THR A 14 -8.56 -0.49 2.12
CA THR A 14 -7.94 -1.75 1.68
C THR A 14 -6.41 -1.65 1.63
N SER A 15 -5.87 -0.57 1.04
CA SER A 15 -4.42 -0.38 0.96
C SER A 15 -3.78 -0.28 2.34
N PHE A 16 -4.44 0.42 3.27
CA PHE A 16 -3.97 0.56 4.65
C PHE A 16 -4.05 -0.77 5.40
N SER A 17 -5.14 -1.52 5.27
CA SER A 17 -5.28 -2.85 5.87
C SER A 17 -4.15 -3.77 5.40
N VAL A 18 -3.89 -3.85 4.09
CA VAL A 18 -2.81 -4.70 3.56
C VAL A 18 -1.45 -4.28 4.14
N LEU A 19 -1.17 -2.99 4.22
CA LEU A 19 0.08 -2.49 4.80
C LEU A 19 0.21 -2.86 6.29
N VAL A 20 -0.85 -2.68 7.08
CA VAL A 20 -0.87 -3.04 8.50
C VAL A 20 -0.63 -4.54 8.68
N PHE A 21 -1.34 -5.40 7.94
CA PHE A 21 -1.15 -6.84 8.05
C PHE A 21 0.21 -7.30 7.57
N TYR A 22 0.72 -6.70 6.50
CA TYR A 22 2.08 -6.98 6.03
C TYR A 22 3.12 -6.67 7.11
N ILE A 23 3.00 -5.52 7.78
CA ILE A 23 3.91 -5.14 8.86
C ILE A 23 3.82 -6.14 10.01
N LEU A 24 2.61 -6.45 10.47
CA LEU A 24 2.40 -7.37 11.60
C LEU A 24 2.91 -8.79 11.30
N ILE A 25 2.73 -9.28 10.08
CA ILE A 25 3.17 -10.63 9.69
C ILE A 25 4.69 -10.71 9.55
N ASN A 26 5.34 -9.71 8.96
CA ASN A 26 6.77 -9.78 8.65
C ASN A 26 7.66 -9.23 9.78
N PHE A 27 7.17 -8.25 10.55
CA PHE A 27 7.96 -7.58 11.60
C PHE A 27 7.44 -7.87 13.01
N GLY A 28 6.29 -8.55 13.12
CA GLY A 28 5.68 -8.88 14.41
C GLY A 28 4.99 -7.70 15.09
N TRP A 29 4.49 -7.97 16.31
CA TRP A 29 3.94 -6.92 17.17
C TRP A 29 5.06 -6.16 17.87
N PRO A 30 4.92 -4.84 18.10
CA PRO A 30 5.79 -4.12 19.00
C PRO A 30 5.78 -4.80 20.37
N GLY A 31 6.95 -5.03 20.97
CA GLY A 31 7.10 -5.77 22.24
C GLY A 31 6.42 -5.14 23.48
N LEU A 32 5.65 -4.08 23.29
CA LEU A 32 4.80 -3.45 24.30
C LEU A 32 3.46 -4.17 24.51
N PHE A 33 3.06 -5.06 23.59
CA PHE A 33 1.80 -5.79 23.67
C PHE A 33 2.02 -7.26 24.05
N PRO A 34 1.11 -7.87 24.82
CA PRO A 34 1.19 -9.30 25.12
C PRO A 34 1.16 -10.13 23.83
N ASP A 35 1.93 -11.22 23.79
CA ASP A 35 2.08 -12.04 22.59
C ASP A 35 0.83 -12.90 22.33
N PHE A 36 -0.14 -12.30 21.64
CA PHE A 36 -1.30 -13.00 21.06
C PHE A 36 -1.11 -13.28 19.57
N SER A 37 0.11 -13.15 19.04
CA SER A 37 0.40 -13.18 17.60
C SER A 37 -0.16 -14.43 16.91
N GLY A 38 0.02 -15.61 17.52
CA GLY A 38 -0.44 -16.88 16.95
C GLY A 38 -1.96 -16.99 16.79
N SER A 39 -2.74 -16.59 17.81
CA SER A 39 -4.21 -16.58 17.72
C SER A 39 -4.71 -15.48 16.79
N PHE A 40 -4.08 -14.29 16.82
CA PHE A 40 -4.46 -13.18 15.96
C PHE A 40 -4.24 -13.48 14.48
N ILE A 41 -3.07 -14.00 14.11
CA ILE A 41 -2.74 -14.38 12.72
C ILE A 41 -3.73 -15.41 12.20
N LYS A 42 -4.06 -16.43 13.01
CA LYS A 42 -5.03 -17.46 12.63
C LYS A 42 -6.44 -16.91 12.42
N ILE A 43 -6.91 -16.06 13.33
CA ILE A 43 -8.23 -15.39 13.21
C ILE A 43 -8.23 -14.48 11.98
N PHE A 44 -7.17 -13.70 11.77
CA PHE A 44 -7.04 -12.82 10.63
C PHE A 44 -7.09 -13.59 9.31
N PHE A 45 -6.30 -14.64 9.14
CA PHE A 45 -6.31 -15.44 7.92
C PHE A 45 -7.69 -16.05 7.64
N ASN A 46 -8.36 -16.56 8.67
CA ASN A 46 -9.70 -17.11 8.54
C ASN A 46 -10.71 -16.05 8.08
N VAL A 47 -10.71 -14.88 8.73
CA VAL A 47 -11.63 -13.77 8.38
C VAL A 47 -11.29 -13.18 7.01
N PHE A 48 -10.02 -13.04 6.68
CA PHE A 48 -9.54 -12.53 5.39
C PHE A 48 -10.03 -13.40 4.24
N TRP A 49 -9.87 -14.73 4.33
CA TRP A 49 -10.34 -15.63 3.27
C TRP A 49 -11.86 -15.61 3.12
N ILE A 50 -12.60 -15.54 4.23
CA ILE A 50 -14.06 -15.38 4.19
C ILE A 50 -14.44 -14.08 3.47
N ALA A 51 -13.79 -12.97 3.82
CA ALA A 51 -14.03 -11.67 3.20
C ALA A 51 -13.69 -11.69 1.69
N VAL A 52 -12.56 -12.27 1.29
CA VAL A 52 -12.19 -12.43 -0.13
C VAL A 52 -13.23 -13.23 -0.90
N ILE A 53 -13.73 -14.33 -0.34
CA ILE A 53 -14.77 -15.15 -0.99
C ILE A 53 -16.05 -14.33 -1.17
N ILE A 54 -16.48 -13.60 -0.13
CA ILE A 54 -17.65 -12.73 -0.21
C ILE A 54 -17.46 -11.65 -1.28
N GLU A 55 -16.30 -11.00 -1.30
CA GLU A 55 -15.97 -9.94 -2.27
C GLU A 55 -15.99 -10.47 -3.72
N ILE A 56 -15.48 -11.68 -3.94
CA ILE A 56 -15.53 -12.35 -5.26
C ILE A 56 -16.98 -12.61 -5.67
N ILE A 57 -17.82 -13.14 -4.75
CA ILE A 57 -19.23 -13.41 -5.03
C ILE A 57 -19.98 -12.12 -5.36
N VAL A 58 -19.78 -11.06 -4.58
CA VAL A 58 -20.37 -9.73 -4.82
C VAL A 58 -19.89 -9.15 -6.15
N GLY A 59 -18.58 -9.21 -6.42
CA GLY A 59 -17.99 -8.71 -7.66
C GLY A 59 -18.50 -9.41 -8.92
N ILE A 60 -18.76 -10.72 -8.85
CA ILE A 60 -19.40 -11.48 -9.94
C ILE A 60 -20.87 -11.07 -10.09
N SER A 61 -21.59 -10.88 -8.97
CA SER A 61 -23.01 -10.53 -8.94
C SER A 61 -23.32 -9.12 -9.46
N GLU A 62 -22.45 -8.14 -9.19
CA GLU A 62 -22.70 -6.74 -9.52
C GLU A 62 -22.44 -6.37 -11.00
N GLY A 63 -21.82 -7.27 -11.77
CA GLY A 63 -21.73 -7.22 -13.24
C GLY A 63 -21.29 -5.88 -13.82
N ASN A 64 -19.97 -5.62 -13.92
CA ASN A 64 -19.32 -4.56 -14.73
C ASN A 64 -20.03 -3.19 -14.83
N LYS A 65 -20.79 -2.78 -13.81
CA LYS A 65 -21.36 -1.43 -13.71
C LYS A 65 -20.25 -0.45 -13.41
N LYS A 66 -19.47 -0.11 -14.44
CA LYS A 66 -18.46 0.96 -14.36
C LYS A 66 -19.19 2.23 -13.98
N VAL A 67 -18.81 2.81 -12.85
CA VAL A 67 -19.25 4.14 -12.47
C VAL A 67 -18.86 5.09 -13.60
N GLN A 68 -19.84 5.73 -14.23
CA GLN A 68 -19.58 6.78 -15.21
C GLN A 68 -18.73 7.85 -14.55
N LYS A 69 -17.53 8.08 -15.09
CA LYS A 69 -16.63 9.14 -14.66
C LYS A 69 -17.04 10.42 -15.38
N ASP A 70 -17.15 11.52 -14.64
CA ASP A 70 -17.27 12.85 -15.21
C ASP A 70 -15.87 13.43 -15.55
N GLU A 71 -15.82 14.55 -16.26
CA GLU A 71 -14.53 15.21 -16.58
C GLU A 71 -13.74 15.60 -15.33
N ARG A 72 -14.45 15.97 -14.26
CA ARG A 72 -13.85 16.31 -12.96
C ARG A 72 -13.12 15.12 -12.34
N ASP A 73 -13.70 13.94 -12.38
CA ASP A 73 -13.13 12.69 -11.88
C ASP A 73 -11.81 12.38 -12.57
N PHE A 74 -11.71 12.62 -13.89
CA PHE A 74 -10.47 12.45 -14.64
C PHE A 74 -9.38 13.41 -14.17
N ILE A 75 -9.71 14.68 -13.94
CA ILE A 75 -8.75 15.68 -13.48
C ILE A 75 -8.26 15.35 -12.05
N ILE A 76 -9.18 14.95 -11.16
CA ILE A 76 -8.85 14.56 -9.78
C ILE A 76 -7.99 13.29 -9.77
N GLU A 77 -8.33 12.31 -10.60
CA GLU A 77 -7.53 11.09 -10.73
C GLU A 77 -6.13 11.38 -11.25
N ALA A 78 -5.98 12.27 -12.24
CA ALA A 78 -4.67 12.67 -12.76
C ALA A 78 -3.79 13.32 -11.68
N LYS A 79 -4.35 14.19 -10.83
CA LYS A 79 -3.63 14.77 -9.68
C LYS A 79 -3.18 13.68 -8.70
N GLY A 80 -4.06 12.74 -8.35
CA GLY A 80 -3.73 11.62 -7.48
C GLY A 80 -2.66 10.71 -8.07
N LEU A 81 -2.76 10.39 -9.36
CA LEU A 81 -1.76 9.59 -10.10
C LEU A 81 -0.39 10.26 -10.07
N LYS A 82 -0.31 11.58 -10.27
CA LYS A 82 0.96 12.32 -10.21
C LYS A 82 1.64 12.16 -8.85
N VAL A 83 0.88 12.26 -7.75
CA VAL A 83 1.43 12.08 -6.39
C VAL A 83 1.89 10.64 -6.16
N GLY A 84 1.03 9.65 -6.45
CA GLY A 84 1.39 8.25 -6.28
C GLY A 84 2.61 7.84 -7.12
N TYR A 85 2.66 8.29 -8.38
CA TYR A 85 3.80 8.06 -9.26
C TYR A 85 5.09 8.66 -8.70
N ASN A 86 5.07 9.91 -8.24
CA ASN A 86 6.24 10.55 -7.66
C ASN A 86 6.76 9.80 -6.42
N ILE A 87 5.86 9.37 -5.52
CA ILE A 87 6.24 8.58 -4.33
C ILE A 87 6.91 7.27 -4.75
N LEU A 88 6.34 6.58 -5.75
CA LEU A 88 6.87 5.30 -6.23
C LEU A 88 8.24 5.47 -6.88
N VAL A 89 8.39 6.47 -7.76
CA VAL A 89 9.66 6.75 -8.46
C VAL A 89 10.75 7.12 -7.46
N VAL A 90 10.48 8.01 -6.52
CA VAL A 90 11.46 8.40 -5.49
C VAL A 90 11.87 7.18 -4.67
N SER A 91 10.92 6.35 -4.25
CA SER A 91 11.21 5.11 -3.52
C SER A 91 12.05 4.14 -4.35
N LEU A 92 11.73 3.94 -5.63
CA LEU A 92 12.53 3.09 -6.53
C LEU A 92 13.96 3.61 -6.68
N MET A 93 14.14 4.93 -6.81
CA MET A 93 15.48 5.52 -6.88
C MET A 93 16.27 5.27 -5.58
N ILE A 94 15.64 5.43 -4.42
CA ILE A 94 16.27 5.11 -3.12
C ILE A 94 16.67 3.65 -3.06
N ALA A 95 15.80 2.73 -3.47
CA ALA A 95 16.10 1.30 -3.50
C ALA A 95 17.27 0.96 -4.42
N LEU A 96 17.32 1.53 -5.63
CA LEU A 96 18.42 1.33 -6.58
C LEU A 96 19.75 1.88 -6.05
N ILE A 97 19.74 3.06 -5.43
CA ILE A 97 20.91 3.63 -4.77
C ILE A 97 21.42 2.68 -3.68
N GLN A 98 20.51 2.11 -2.88
CA GLN A 98 20.86 1.16 -1.82
C GLN A 98 21.46 -0.14 -2.36
N VAL A 99 20.92 -0.69 -3.47
CA VAL A 99 21.54 -1.83 -4.16
C VAL A 99 22.93 -1.47 -4.66
N PHE A 100 23.11 -0.28 -5.25
CA PHE A 100 24.40 0.15 -5.77
C PHE A 100 25.44 0.30 -4.64
N ILE A 101 25.07 0.99 -3.55
CA ILE A 101 25.92 1.14 -2.36
C ILE A 101 26.27 -0.24 -1.81
N SER A 102 25.28 -1.13 -1.64
CA SER A 102 25.50 -2.50 -1.13
C SER A 102 26.56 -3.26 -1.92
N ASN A 103 26.42 -3.27 -3.26
CA ASN A 103 27.37 -3.95 -4.13
C ASN A 103 28.75 -3.29 -4.13
N PHE A 104 28.82 -1.95 -4.04
CA PHE A 104 30.08 -1.23 -4.00
C PHE A 104 30.83 -1.47 -2.69
N THR A 105 30.15 -1.31 -1.55
CA THR A 105 30.77 -1.37 -0.22
C THR A 105 31.11 -2.78 0.23
N ASN A 106 30.36 -3.81 -0.21
CA ASN A 106 30.66 -5.20 0.12
C ASN A 106 32.07 -5.64 -0.35
N ASN A 107 32.66 -4.94 -1.33
CA ASN A 107 34.03 -5.19 -1.77
C ASN A 107 35.10 -4.59 -0.83
N PHE A 108 34.74 -3.61 0.00
CA PHE A 108 35.67 -2.85 0.84
C PHE A 108 35.47 -3.09 2.34
N MET A 109 34.23 -3.31 2.77
CA MET A 109 33.87 -3.59 4.16
C MET A 109 32.73 -4.62 4.17
N PRO A 110 32.93 -5.82 4.73
CA PRO A 110 31.85 -6.76 4.97
C PRO A 110 30.88 -6.18 6.01
N ASN A 111 29.58 -6.13 5.69
CA ASN A 111 28.47 -5.71 6.59
C ASN A 111 28.51 -4.25 7.10
N PRO A 112 28.50 -3.24 6.21
CA PRO A 112 28.36 -1.86 6.64
C PRO A 112 26.95 -1.60 7.18
N SER A 113 26.86 -0.97 8.36
CA SER A 113 25.61 -0.76 9.12
C SER A 113 24.54 0.08 8.40
N PHE A 114 24.92 0.78 7.33
CA PHE A 114 24.04 1.68 6.56
C PHE A 114 23.52 1.06 5.26
N VAL A 115 23.87 -0.20 4.98
CA VAL A 115 23.44 -0.91 3.78
C VAL A 115 22.28 -1.83 4.13
N MET A 116 21.16 -1.64 3.43
CA MET A 116 20.05 -2.58 3.52
C MET A 116 20.39 -3.90 2.84
N GLU A 117 20.03 -5.01 3.48
CA GLU A 117 20.04 -6.32 2.84
C GLU A 117 19.02 -6.38 1.71
N ILE A 118 19.24 -7.26 0.73
CA ILE A 118 18.34 -7.45 -0.42
C ILE A 118 16.91 -7.78 0.05
N SER A 119 16.77 -8.58 1.11
CA SER A 119 15.50 -8.88 1.77
C SER A 119 14.77 -7.61 2.25
N SER A 120 15.50 -6.71 2.92
CA SER A 120 14.98 -5.43 3.42
C SER A 120 14.56 -4.49 2.29
N ILE A 121 15.28 -4.50 1.16
CA ILE A 121 14.91 -3.70 -0.03
C ILE A 121 13.56 -4.16 -0.60
N PHE A 122 13.29 -5.47 -0.62
CA PHE A 122 11.99 -5.98 -1.02
C PHE A 122 10.87 -5.49 -0.10
N HIS A 123 11.06 -5.58 1.22
CA HIS A 123 10.09 -5.08 2.20
C HIS A 123 9.85 -3.57 2.03
N PHE A 124 10.92 -2.79 1.82
CA PHE A 124 10.84 -1.36 1.56
C PHE A 124 10.03 -1.05 0.29
N LEU A 125 10.29 -1.75 -0.81
CA LEU A 125 9.54 -1.55 -2.07
C LEU A 125 8.07 -1.94 -1.93
N PHE A 126 7.77 -3.01 -1.19
CA PHE A 126 6.40 -3.41 -0.90
C PHE A 126 5.68 -2.29 -0.13
N ILE A 127 6.27 -1.81 0.97
CA ILE A 127 5.71 -0.71 1.76
C ILE A 127 5.52 0.54 0.88
N ALA A 128 6.53 0.91 0.09
CA ALA A 128 6.48 2.05 -0.82
C ALA A 128 5.34 1.98 -1.84
N LEU A 129 5.04 0.79 -2.38
CA LEU A 129 3.90 0.58 -3.29
C LEU A 129 2.57 0.91 -2.62
N PHE A 130 2.35 0.41 -1.41
CA PHE A 130 1.12 0.67 -0.66
C PHE A 130 1.04 2.11 -0.16
N THR A 131 2.16 2.72 0.23
CA THR A 131 2.23 4.14 0.55
C THR A 131 1.92 5.02 -0.67
N ALA A 132 2.44 4.67 -1.85
CA ALA A 132 2.14 5.37 -3.10
C ALA A 132 0.65 5.27 -3.46
N SER A 133 0.06 4.08 -3.32
CA SER A 133 -1.39 3.86 -3.49
C SER A 133 -2.21 4.70 -2.51
N ALA A 134 -1.85 4.68 -1.22
CA ALA A 134 -2.50 5.48 -0.20
C ALA A 134 -2.38 6.98 -0.48
N GLY A 135 -1.19 7.46 -0.86
CA GLY A 135 -0.95 8.86 -1.24
C GLY A 135 -1.80 9.31 -2.44
N LYS A 136 -1.93 8.46 -3.47
CA LYS A 136 -2.86 8.70 -4.59
C LYS A 136 -4.29 8.89 -4.07
N ARG A 137 -4.80 7.93 -3.28
CA ARG A 137 -6.20 7.94 -2.81
C ARG A 137 -6.48 9.09 -1.85
N ALA A 138 -5.57 9.37 -0.93
CA ALA A 138 -5.66 10.52 -0.02
C ALA A 138 -5.72 11.84 -0.80
N THR A 139 -4.90 12.00 -1.84
CA THR A 139 -4.92 13.18 -2.71
C THR A 139 -6.25 13.29 -3.45
N MET A 140 -6.78 12.19 -3.98
CA MET A 140 -8.09 12.18 -4.66
C MET A 140 -9.21 12.59 -3.69
N ILE A 141 -9.27 11.99 -2.50
CA ILE A 141 -10.25 12.31 -1.45
C ILE A 141 -10.18 13.79 -1.06
N TYR A 142 -8.97 14.32 -0.85
CA TYR A 142 -8.79 15.73 -0.51
C TYR A 142 -9.35 16.66 -1.59
N ASN A 143 -9.05 16.39 -2.87
CA ASN A 143 -9.59 17.20 -3.97
C ASN A 143 -11.11 17.01 -4.16
N TYR A 144 -11.64 15.81 -3.91
CA TYR A 144 -13.08 15.60 -3.93
C TYR A 144 -13.79 16.47 -2.91
N ARG A 145 -13.23 16.61 -1.70
CA ARG A 145 -13.80 17.41 -0.61
C ARG A 145 -13.54 18.91 -0.72
N LYS A 146 -12.44 19.31 -1.37
CA LYS A 146 -12.06 20.72 -1.53
C LYS A 146 -13.03 21.48 -2.45
N ASP A 147 -13.56 20.81 -3.46
CA ASP A 147 -14.47 21.42 -4.45
C ASP A 147 -15.95 21.17 -4.11
N TYR A 148 -16.28 20.97 -2.82
CA TYR A 148 -17.64 20.96 -2.26
C TYR A 148 -17.90 22.20 -1.42
#